data_AF-A0A7L1N7B9-F1
#
_entry.id   AF-A0A7L1N7B9-F1
#
_cell.length_a   1.000
_cell.length_b   1.000
_cell.length_c   1.000
_cell.angle_alpha   90.00
_cell.angle_beta   90.00
_cell.angle_gamma   90.00
#
_symmetry.space_group_name_H-M   'P 1'
#
loop_
_entity.id
_entity.type
_entity.pdbx_description
1 polymer ?
#
loop_
_entity_poly.entity_id
_entity_poly.type
_entity_poly.pdbx_seq_one_letter_code
_entity_poly.pdbx_strand_id
1 'polypeptide(L)'
;RPAPCSSDPVPVRKRSTPMNPALMFRSSRTLNAVYQRPYRERVIHLLALRSYKKPELLARLQKDGVSFKDRNSLGMILNQVATLNPKDNSYSLKEGFFKDVRKDWPGYSETDKQSLELILFR
;
A
#
# COMPACT_ATOMS: atom_id res chain seq x y z
N ARG A 1 -6.20 24.61 63.36
CA ARG A 1 -7.34 23.98 62.65
C ARG A 1 -8.44 25.03 62.54
N PRO A 2 -9.16 25.21 61.41
CA PRO A 2 -9.06 24.55 60.10
C PRO A 2 -8.68 25.50 58.94
N ALA A 3 -8.65 24.98 57.71
CA ALA A 3 -8.75 25.76 56.45
C ALA A 3 -10.18 25.61 55.87
N PRO A 4 -10.59 26.44 54.89
CA PRO A 4 -10.90 25.85 53.58
C PRO A 4 -10.63 26.71 52.32
N CYS A 5 -10.57 25.98 51.20
CA CYS A 5 -10.91 26.22 49.77
C CYS A 5 -11.68 27.52 49.41
N SER A 6 -11.68 28.06 48.17
CA SER A 6 -11.41 27.51 46.81
C SER A 6 -10.93 28.66 45.86
N SER A 7 -10.77 28.58 44.52
CA SER A 7 -11.12 27.56 43.51
C SER A 7 -10.26 27.63 42.23
N ASP A 8 -10.64 26.82 41.23
CA ASP A 8 -10.18 26.67 39.84
C ASP A 8 -10.88 27.67 38.86
N PRO A 9 -10.45 27.89 37.58
CA PRO A 9 -10.10 26.84 36.61
C PRO A 9 -8.79 26.99 35.81
N VAL A 10 -7.99 25.92 35.80
CA VAL A 10 -6.86 25.68 34.88
C VAL A 10 -7.36 25.20 33.49
N PRO A 11 -6.74 25.60 32.36
CA PRO A 11 -7.18 25.19 31.03
C PRO A 11 -7.14 23.68 30.77
N VAL A 12 -8.13 23.19 30.01
CA VAL A 12 -8.36 21.77 29.70
C VAL A 12 -7.13 21.07 29.11
N ARG A 13 -6.79 19.92 29.72
CA ARG A 13 -5.77 18.97 29.25
C ARG A 13 -6.00 18.59 27.78
N LYS A 14 -5.03 18.87 26.91
CA LYS A 14 -4.95 18.22 25.59
C LYS A 14 -4.78 16.72 25.80
N ARG A 15 -5.80 15.94 25.44
CA ARG A 15 -5.79 14.47 25.51
C ARG A 15 -4.96 13.88 24.37
N SER A 16 -3.65 14.07 24.43
CA SER A 16 -2.70 13.36 23.57
C SER A 16 -2.74 11.88 23.93
N THR A 17 -3.50 11.09 23.17
CA THR A 17 -3.41 9.63 23.23
C THR A 17 -1.97 9.22 22.89
N PRO A 18 -1.27 8.44 23.74
CA PRO A 18 0.08 8.01 23.45
C PRO A 18 0.03 7.07 22.24
N MET A 19 0.57 7.54 21.10
CA MET A 19 0.49 6.81 19.84
C MET A 19 1.41 5.58 19.92
N ASN A 20 0.80 4.40 20.05
CA ASN A 20 1.48 3.17 20.47
C ASN A 20 2.60 2.78 19.46
N PRO A 21 3.88 2.82 19.85
CA PRO A 21 5.00 2.65 18.92
C PRO A 21 5.08 1.23 18.33
N ALA A 22 4.51 0.22 18.99
CA ALA A 22 4.52 -1.17 18.50
C ALA A 22 3.79 -1.32 17.14
N LEU A 23 2.75 -0.52 16.89
CA LEU A 23 2.03 -0.51 15.61
C LEU A 23 2.87 0.10 14.48
N MET A 24 3.69 1.11 14.78
CA MET A 24 4.57 1.75 13.79
C MET A 24 5.68 0.80 13.31
N PHE A 25 6.29 0.04 14.22
CA PHE A 25 7.37 -0.91 13.91
C PHE A 25 6.92 -2.14 13.10
N ARG A 26 5.64 -2.51 13.16
CA ARG A 26 5.12 -3.62 12.34
C ARG A 26 4.84 -3.15 10.91
N SER A 27 4.19 -2.01 10.74
CA SER A 27 3.93 -1.38 9.44
C SER A 27 5.21 -0.91 8.73
N SER A 28 6.20 -0.38 9.47
CA SER A 28 7.49 0.04 8.90
C SER A 28 8.28 -1.14 8.31
N ARG A 29 8.19 -2.33 8.92
CA ARG A 29 8.85 -3.54 8.40
C ARG A 29 8.20 -4.08 7.13
N THR A 30 6.87 -4.10 7.03
CA THR A 30 6.18 -4.53 5.80
C THR A 30 6.36 -3.52 4.67
N LEU A 31 6.28 -2.21 4.96
CA LEU A 31 6.58 -1.15 4.00
C LEU A 31 8.02 -1.23 3.50
N ASN A 32 9.01 -1.47 4.37
CA ASN A 32 10.38 -1.75 3.94
C ASN A 32 10.47 -3.01 3.05
N ALA A 33 9.85 -4.12 3.47
CA ALA A 33 9.91 -5.38 2.73
C ALA A 33 9.26 -5.30 1.33
N VAL A 34 8.29 -4.39 1.12
CA VAL A 34 7.74 -4.03 -0.20
C VAL A 34 8.64 -3.03 -0.93
N TYR A 35 9.21 -2.05 -0.22
CA TYR A 35 10.07 -1.02 -0.80
C TYR A 35 11.35 -1.60 -1.41
N GLN A 36 11.96 -2.59 -0.76
CA GLN A 36 13.17 -3.29 -1.22
C GLN A 36 12.94 -4.19 -2.45
N ARG A 37 11.70 -4.33 -2.94
CA ARG A 37 11.39 -5.14 -4.14
C ARG A 37 11.51 -4.29 -5.41
N PRO A 38 11.97 -4.86 -6.54
CA PRO A 38 12.05 -4.16 -7.82
C PRO A 38 10.73 -3.49 -8.18
N TYR A 39 10.78 -2.25 -8.67
CA TYR A 39 9.57 -1.46 -8.96
C TYR A 39 8.60 -2.17 -9.93
N ARG A 40 9.15 -2.91 -10.91
CA ARG A 40 8.38 -3.78 -11.81
C ARG A 40 7.63 -4.90 -11.07
N GLU A 41 8.28 -5.61 -10.14
CA GLU A 41 7.60 -6.63 -9.32
C GLU A 41 6.44 -6.00 -8.54
N ARG A 42 6.66 -4.82 -7.93
CA ARG A 42 5.63 -4.11 -7.15
C ARG A 42 4.40 -3.75 -7.99
N VAL A 43 4.60 -3.32 -9.24
CA VAL A 43 3.50 -3.06 -10.19
C VAL A 43 2.76 -4.35 -10.55
N ILE A 44 3.49 -5.43 -10.87
CA ILE A 44 2.90 -6.74 -11.19
C ILE A 44 2.01 -7.22 -10.03
N HIS A 45 2.50 -7.20 -8.79
CA HIS A 45 1.75 -7.69 -7.63
C HIS A 45 0.50 -6.86 -7.32
N LEU A 46 0.48 -5.55 -7.59
CA LEU A 46 -0.73 -4.73 -7.45
C LEU A 46 -1.76 -5.05 -8.55
N LEU A 47 -1.32 -5.18 -9.79
CA LEU A 47 -2.20 -5.47 -10.93
C LEU A 47 -2.73 -6.91 -10.94
N ALA A 48 -2.06 -7.85 -10.28
CA ALA A 48 -2.50 -9.22 -10.11
C ALA A 48 -3.79 -9.34 -9.28
N LEU A 49 -4.04 -8.40 -8.36
CA LEU A 49 -5.24 -8.38 -7.51
C LEU A 49 -6.46 -7.78 -8.23
N ARG A 50 -6.25 -6.69 -8.97
CA ARG A 50 -7.30 -5.99 -9.73
C ARG A 50 -6.70 -5.04 -10.77
N SER A 51 -7.53 -4.59 -11.71
CA SER A 51 -7.15 -3.50 -12.60
C SER A 51 -7.06 -2.16 -11.85
N TYR A 52 -6.10 -1.31 -12.24
CA TYR A 52 -5.88 0.02 -11.65
C TYR A 52 -5.74 1.09 -12.73
N LYS A 53 -6.27 2.29 -12.48
CA LYS A 53 -5.94 3.48 -13.29
C LYS A 53 -4.54 3.99 -12.94
N LYS A 54 -3.80 4.52 -13.92
CA LYS A 54 -2.44 5.07 -13.73
C LYS A 54 -2.29 6.01 -12.53
N PRO A 55 -3.15 7.03 -12.30
CA PRO A 55 -3.02 7.91 -11.13
C PRO A 55 -3.30 7.19 -9.79
N GLU A 56 -4.27 6.28 -9.75
CA GLU A 56 -4.60 5.49 -8.55
C GLU A 56 -3.45 4.55 -8.17
N LEU A 57 -2.87 3.88 -9.17
CA LEU A 57 -1.72 3.00 -8.99
C LEU A 57 -0.50 3.79 -8.48
N LEU A 58 -0.23 4.96 -9.07
CA LEU A 58 0.85 5.86 -8.65
C LEU A 58 0.66 6.35 -7.21
N ALA A 59 -0.57 6.68 -6.81
CA ALA A 59 -0.89 7.10 -5.45
C ALA A 59 -0.73 5.96 -4.42
N ARG A 60 -1.08 4.71 -4.78
CA ARG A 60 -0.83 3.53 -3.93
C ARG A 60 0.68 3.29 -3.78
N LEU A 61 1.41 3.25 -4.90
CA LEU A 61 2.85 3.08 -4.94
C LEU A 61 3.60 4.16 -4.12
N GLN A 62 3.14 5.42 -4.14
CA GLN A 62 3.71 6.48 -3.31
C GLN A 62 3.51 6.23 -1.81
N LYS A 63 2.34 5.72 -1.37
CA LYS A 63 2.10 5.34 0.04
C LYS A 63 3.00 4.19 0.48
N ASP A 64 3.34 3.30 -0.44
CA ASP A 64 4.29 2.21 -0.24
C ASP A 64 5.77 2.68 -0.37
N GLY A 65 6.02 4.00 -0.43
CA GLY A 65 7.35 4.61 -0.35
C GLY A 65 8.13 4.78 -1.66
N VAL A 66 7.50 4.62 -2.84
CA VAL A 66 8.21 4.67 -4.14
C VAL A 66 8.99 5.97 -4.39
N SER A 67 10.22 5.82 -4.91
CA SER A 67 11.12 6.94 -5.21
C SER A 67 10.63 7.76 -6.41
N PHE A 68 10.98 9.06 -6.43
CA PHE A 68 10.62 9.95 -7.54
C PHE A 68 11.15 9.45 -8.89
N LYS A 69 12.35 8.88 -8.92
CA LYS A 69 12.98 8.34 -10.15
C LYS A 69 12.12 7.25 -10.80
N ASP A 70 11.52 6.39 -9.98
CA ASP A 70 10.70 5.26 -10.45
C ASP A 70 9.37 5.73 -11.07
N ARG A 71 8.80 6.86 -10.61
CA ARG A 71 7.51 7.38 -11.08
C ARG A 71 7.49 7.58 -12.61
N ASN A 72 8.58 8.06 -13.17
CA ASN A 72 8.71 8.28 -14.62
C ASN A 72 8.72 6.96 -15.40
N SER A 73 9.26 5.88 -14.82
CA SER A 73 9.29 4.54 -15.43
C SER A 73 7.93 3.82 -15.43
N LEU A 74 6.95 4.25 -14.62
CA LEU A 74 5.66 3.58 -14.46
C LEU A 74 4.93 3.39 -15.80
N GLY A 75 4.97 4.39 -16.69
CA GLY A 75 4.35 4.29 -18.01
C GLY A 75 4.97 3.20 -18.89
N MET A 76 6.30 3.08 -18.87
CA MET A 76 7.02 2.05 -19.63
C MET A 76 6.73 0.65 -19.08
N ILE A 77 6.73 0.51 -17.75
CA ILE A 77 6.42 -0.75 -17.07
C ILE A 77 4.99 -1.19 -17.37
N LEU A 78 4.02 -0.28 -17.28
CA LEU A 78 2.62 -0.57 -17.60
C LEU A 78 2.45 -1.08 -19.03
N ASN A 79 3.07 -0.44 -20.04
CA ASN A 79 3.00 -0.92 -21.42
C ASN A 79 3.59 -2.33 -21.59
N GLN A 80 4.63 -2.67 -20.81
CA GLN A 80 5.24 -4.00 -20.83
C GLN A 80 4.38 -5.06 -20.15
N VAL A 81 3.95 -4.83 -18.90
CA VAL A 81 3.33 -5.86 -18.04
C VAL A 81 1.80 -5.88 -18.08
N ALA A 82 1.16 -4.82 -18.57
CA ALA A 82 -0.28 -4.62 -18.43
C ALA A 82 -0.99 -4.30 -19.76
N THR A 83 -2.26 -4.66 -19.85
CA THR A 83 -3.16 -4.29 -20.95
C THR A 83 -3.96 -3.06 -20.54
N LEU A 84 -3.94 -2.01 -21.36
CA LEU A 84 -4.77 -0.82 -21.16
C LEU A 84 -6.19 -1.08 -21.68
N ASN A 85 -7.18 -0.89 -20.83
CA ASN A 85 -8.59 -0.83 -21.22
C ASN A 85 -8.93 0.60 -21.68
N PRO A 86 -9.21 0.84 -22.98
CA PRO A 86 -9.50 2.17 -23.50
C PRO A 86 -10.86 2.73 -23.04
N LYS A 87 -11.74 1.91 -22.44
CA LYS A 87 -13.07 2.35 -21.97
C LYS A 87 -12.99 3.24 -20.73
N ASP A 88 -12.09 2.94 -19.80
CA ASP A 88 -11.99 3.60 -18.49
C ASP A 88 -10.56 3.96 -18.06
N ASN A 89 -9.57 3.71 -18.93
CA ASN A 89 -8.14 3.91 -18.71
C ASN A 89 -7.55 3.14 -17.52
N SER A 90 -8.13 1.99 -17.18
CA SER A 90 -7.55 1.02 -16.27
C SER A 90 -6.55 0.11 -16.97
N TYR A 91 -5.56 -0.35 -16.22
CA TYR A 91 -4.55 -1.31 -16.63
C TYR A 91 -4.81 -2.63 -15.89
N SER A 92 -4.91 -3.74 -16.61
CA SER A 92 -4.99 -5.10 -16.05
C SER A 92 -3.68 -5.85 -16.31
N LEU A 93 -3.29 -6.78 -15.43
CA LEU A 93 -2.08 -7.58 -15.65
C LEU A 93 -2.25 -8.47 -16.90
N LYS A 94 -1.22 -8.55 -17.76
CA LYS A 94 -1.22 -9.51 -18.88
C LYS A 94 -1.03 -10.92 -18.33
N GLU A 95 -1.72 -11.88 -18.93
CA GLU A 95 -1.73 -13.30 -18.55
C GLU A 95 -0.32 -13.88 -18.32
N GLY A 96 0.62 -13.62 -19.24
CA GLY A 96 2.00 -14.07 -19.15
C GLY A 96 2.83 -13.56 -17.96
N PHE A 97 2.31 -12.62 -17.15
CA PHE A 97 2.95 -12.13 -15.92
C PHE A 97 2.34 -12.69 -14.63
N PHE A 98 1.25 -13.46 -14.67
CA PHE A 98 0.71 -14.09 -13.44
C PHE A 98 1.68 -15.11 -12.84
N LYS A 99 2.52 -15.75 -13.67
CA LYS A 99 3.62 -16.62 -13.23
C LYS A 99 4.71 -15.91 -12.40
N ASP A 100 4.83 -14.59 -12.52
CA ASP A 100 5.81 -13.78 -11.77
C ASP A 100 5.23 -13.27 -10.43
N VAL A 101 3.97 -13.59 -10.12
CA VAL A 101 3.28 -13.18 -8.89
C VAL A 101 3.55 -14.17 -7.76
N ARG A 102 3.91 -13.66 -6.57
CA ARG A 102 4.29 -14.46 -5.40
C ARG A 102 3.22 -14.44 -4.32
N LYS A 103 2.80 -15.61 -3.84
CA LYS A 103 1.81 -15.75 -2.75
C LYS A 103 2.29 -15.22 -1.40
N ASP A 104 3.60 -15.21 -1.16
CA ASP A 104 4.28 -14.72 0.06
C ASP A 104 4.61 -13.21 0.01
N TRP A 105 4.08 -12.47 -0.97
CA TRP A 105 4.38 -11.04 -1.14
C TRP A 105 4.05 -10.23 0.13
N PRO A 106 5.01 -9.46 0.67
CA PRO A 106 4.85 -8.77 1.97
C PRO A 106 3.82 -7.64 1.97
N GLY A 107 3.31 -7.26 0.80
CA GLY A 107 2.23 -6.28 0.65
C GLY A 107 0.82 -6.88 0.59
N TYR A 108 0.66 -8.20 0.62
CA TYR A 108 -0.65 -8.86 0.59
C TYR A 108 -1.18 -9.13 2.01
N SER A 109 -2.40 -8.65 2.26
CA SER A 109 -3.24 -9.11 3.37
C SER A 109 -3.73 -10.55 3.14
N GLU A 110 -4.28 -11.19 4.18
CA GLU A 110 -4.87 -12.53 4.06
C GLU A 110 -5.97 -12.57 2.97
N THR A 111 -6.79 -11.53 2.91
CA THR A 111 -7.84 -11.33 1.90
C THR A 111 -7.28 -11.11 0.49
N ASP A 112 -6.12 -10.47 0.35
CA ASP A 112 -5.46 -10.32 -0.95
C ASP A 112 -4.93 -11.68 -1.44
N LYS A 113 -4.36 -12.50 -0.54
CA LYS A 113 -3.89 -13.86 -0.88
C LYS A 113 -5.05 -14.76 -1.33
N GLN A 114 -6.14 -14.79 -0.59
CA GLN A 114 -7.35 -15.54 -0.96
C GLN A 114 -7.89 -15.09 -2.33
N SER A 115 -7.94 -13.78 -2.58
CA SER A 115 -8.34 -13.22 -3.88
C SER A 115 -7.39 -13.65 -5.00
N LEU A 116 -6.07 -13.63 -4.74
CA LEU A 116 -5.06 -14.08 -5.68
C LEU A 116 -5.20 -15.57 -6.01
N GLU A 117 -5.47 -16.42 -5.03
CA GLU A 117 -5.69 -17.85 -5.27
C GLU A 117 -6.88 -18.08 -6.20
N LEU A 118 -8.02 -17.41 -5.98
CA LEU A 118 -9.18 -17.49 -6.88
C LEU A 118 -8.92 -16.98 -8.31
N ILE A 119 -7.89 -16.14 -8.49
CA ILE A 119 -7.47 -15.63 -9.81
C ILE A 119 -6.46 -16.60 -10.47
N LEU A 120 -5.57 -17.22 -9.70
CA LEU A 120 -4.54 -18.16 -10.17
C LEU A 120 -5.05 -19.59 -10.39
N PHE A 121 -6.21 -19.96 -9.82
CA PHE A 121 -6.87 -21.26 -10.05
C PHE A 121 -7.90 -21.23 -11.20
N ARG A 122 -7.75 -20.28 -12.15
CA ARG A 122 -8.54 -20.22 -13.39
C ARG A 122 -7.79 -20.82 -14.57
#